data_AF-D8LBF3-F1
#
_entry.id   AF-D8LBF3-F1
#
_cell.length_a   1.000
_cell.length_b   1.000
_cell.length_c   1.000
_cell.angle_alpha   90.00
_cell.angle_beta   90.00
_cell.angle_gamma   90.00
#
_symmetry.space_group_name_H-M   'P 1'
#
loop_
_entity.id
_entity.type
_entity.pdbx_description
1 polymer ?
#
loop_
_entity_poly.entity_id
_entity_poly.type
_entity_poly.pdbx_seq_one_letter_code
_entity_poly.pdbx_strand_id
1 'polypeptide(L)'
;MSDNDAFMEDYGDSLNDAGDPYETKTTRNAAEALDASLQAPNANDFSNARLIEELENRNSRVSGFRDQDVVTLQKILDAEFELEKESIIKHQREKREQAAKQAGLQRKRMMLERQLREEISEIGKDQRIEFWLNLVKQNATPPTARIDVNSVTARALAKSMWTNTSLTSLDLSRNGIDDAAGTYVARLLKRNTALVNVALGSNQLGVFACRAFGESLCSNSTLKCLSLESNSLTSDGANMSGIQALTDMFSKNSTLTSVNLWRCALGAEAGVALSRGMESNHTITFLEVGLNGLAMADQHKVKTALENNFKRFEECQAVRRQELSIADKILAEEKAMQEQLRAERQLREWLEDQKQLRAEERRKAEEKG
;
A
#
# COMPACT_ATOMS: atom_id res chain seq x y z
N MET A 1 29.99 8.51 -16.90
CA MET A 1 30.57 7.52 -15.97
C MET A 1 29.89 7.76 -14.63
N SER A 2 28.62 7.37 -14.52
CA SER A 2 28.16 6.03 -14.14
C SER A 2 28.49 5.74 -12.68
N ASP A 3 27.51 5.99 -11.82
CA ASP A 3 27.24 5.19 -10.62
C ASP A 3 25.73 5.33 -10.35
N ASN A 4 24.97 4.64 -11.20
CA ASN A 4 23.70 4.03 -10.83
C ASN A 4 24.05 2.83 -9.94
N ASP A 5 23.45 2.75 -8.75
CA ASP A 5 22.87 1.52 -8.17
C ASP A 5 22.83 1.60 -6.64
N ALA A 6 21.62 1.77 -6.10
CA ALA A 6 21.14 1.16 -4.85
C ALA A 6 19.72 1.65 -4.57
N PHE A 7 18.78 1.24 -5.41
CA PHE A 7 17.34 1.32 -5.15
C PHE A 7 16.86 -0.11 -4.86
N MET A 8 16.65 -0.42 -3.58
CA MET A 8 15.77 -1.49 -3.06
C MET A 8 15.98 -1.56 -1.55
N GLU A 9 14.92 -1.36 -0.78
CA GLU A 9 14.43 -2.45 0.08
C GLU A 9 13.01 -2.16 0.58
N ASP A 10 12.16 -3.10 0.17
CA ASP A 10 10.88 -3.49 0.76
C ASP A 10 11.05 -3.71 2.27
N TYR A 11 10.20 -3.10 3.09
CA TYR A 11 9.97 -3.57 4.46
C TYR A 11 8.58 -4.19 4.50
N GLY A 12 8.53 -5.44 4.04
CA GLY A 12 7.48 -6.42 4.29
C GLY A 12 8.14 -7.79 4.43
N ASP A 13 8.06 -8.36 5.65
CA ASP A 13 8.30 -9.76 6.02
C ASP A 13 9.18 -10.62 5.10
N SER A 14 10.50 -10.54 5.30
CA SER A 14 11.38 -11.70 5.18
C SER A 14 12.61 -11.54 6.08
N LEU A 15 12.42 -11.75 7.38
CA LEU A 15 13.52 -12.15 8.25
C LEU A 15 13.90 -13.59 7.86
N ASN A 16 14.72 -13.75 6.82
CA ASN A 16 15.64 -14.87 6.66
C ASN A 16 16.62 -14.63 5.50
N ASP A 17 17.90 -14.72 5.85
CA ASP A 17 19.02 -15.10 5.00
C ASP A 17 19.60 -14.05 4.03
N ALA A 18 20.29 -13.06 4.60
CA ALA A 18 21.44 -12.42 3.96
C ALA A 18 22.42 -11.95 5.05
N GLY A 19 23.65 -12.44 5.01
CA GLY A 19 24.72 -11.97 5.88
C GLY A 19 24.92 -10.47 5.74
N ASP A 20 25.03 -9.79 6.88
CA ASP A 20 25.15 -8.33 7.00
C ASP A 20 26.38 -7.80 6.23
N PRO A 21 26.23 -6.97 5.18
CA PRO A 21 27.35 -6.42 4.44
C PRO A 21 28.09 -5.31 5.22
N TYR A 22 27.61 -4.92 6.40
CA TYR A 22 28.19 -3.88 7.25
C TYR A 22 29.09 -4.40 8.38
N GLU A 23 29.58 -5.64 8.31
CA GLU A 23 30.85 -6.01 8.95
C GLU A 23 32.01 -5.24 8.28
N THR A 24 32.05 -3.93 8.48
CA THR A 24 33.17 -3.08 8.10
C THR A 24 34.41 -3.59 8.83
N LYS A 25 35.56 -3.66 8.16
CA LYS A 25 36.85 -4.10 8.74
C LYS A 25 37.17 -3.47 10.11
N THR A 26 36.61 -2.30 10.39
CA THR A 26 36.70 -1.56 11.65
C THR A 26 36.00 -2.26 12.83
N THR A 27 34.85 -2.93 12.63
CA THR A 27 34.12 -3.63 13.71
C THR A 27 34.74 -4.97 14.07
N ARG A 28 35.37 -5.64 13.09
CA ARG A 28 36.14 -6.88 13.28
C ARG A 28 37.42 -6.63 14.09
N ASN A 29 38.17 -5.58 13.74
CA ASN A 29 39.38 -5.16 14.45
C ASN A 29 39.12 -4.73 15.92
N ALA A 30 37.95 -4.17 16.23
CA ALA A 30 37.60 -3.78 17.59
C ALA A 30 37.16 -4.96 18.48
N ALA A 31 36.59 -6.02 17.90
CA ALA A 31 36.27 -7.26 18.61
C ALA A 31 37.54 -8.05 18.94
N GLU A 32 38.48 -8.14 17.99
CA GLU A 32 39.81 -8.74 18.19
C GLU A 32 40.64 -7.97 19.23
N ALA A 33 40.52 -6.64 19.28
CA ALA A 33 41.23 -5.81 20.25
C ALA A 33 40.72 -5.97 21.70
N LEU A 34 39.46 -6.33 21.91
CA LEU A 34 38.88 -6.51 23.25
C LEU A 34 39.13 -7.93 23.80
N ASP A 35 39.09 -8.94 22.92
CA ASP A 35 39.41 -10.34 23.24
C ASP A 35 40.87 -10.49 23.74
N ALA A 36 41.77 -9.61 23.29
CA ALA A 36 43.16 -9.54 23.73
C ALA A 36 43.37 -9.03 25.16
N SER A 37 42.33 -8.50 25.83
CA SER A 37 42.44 -7.88 27.17
C SER A 37 41.88 -8.73 28.32
N LEU A 38 41.12 -9.79 28.01
CA LEU A 38 40.59 -10.74 28.99
C LEU A 38 41.59 -11.86 29.23
N GLN A 39 42.22 -11.90 30.41
CA GLN A 39 43.11 -13.00 30.81
C GLN A 39 42.38 -13.98 31.71
N ALA A 40 42.47 -15.28 31.40
CA ALA A 40 41.95 -16.33 32.25
C ALA A 40 42.75 -16.39 33.57
N PRO A 41 42.08 -16.46 34.73
CA PRO A 41 42.76 -16.59 36.01
C PRO A 41 43.50 -17.94 36.11
N ASN A 42 44.74 -17.92 36.61
CA ASN A 42 45.58 -19.11 36.75
C ASN A 42 45.59 -19.59 38.21
N ALA A 43 45.15 -20.82 38.44
CA ALA A 43 45.10 -21.48 39.74
C ALA A 43 46.49 -21.63 40.39
N ASN A 44 47.58 -21.59 39.60
CA ASN A 44 48.95 -21.60 40.13
C ASN A 44 49.35 -20.30 40.83
N ASP A 45 48.64 -19.20 40.57
CA ASP A 45 48.90 -17.90 41.20
C ASP A 45 48.36 -17.86 42.64
N PHE A 46 47.58 -18.85 43.06
CA PHE A 46 47.04 -18.98 44.40
C PHE A 46 48.03 -19.70 45.34
N SER A 47 48.15 -19.20 46.58
CA SER A 47 48.86 -19.92 47.64
C SER A 47 48.06 -21.15 48.09
N ASN A 48 48.73 -22.17 48.64
CA ASN A 48 48.06 -23.42 49.04
C ASN A 48 46.87 -23.23 49.98
N ALA A 49 46.97 -22.30 50.95
CA ALA A 49 45.87 -22.00 51.86
C ALA A 49 44.65 -21.40 51.13
N ARG A 50 44.91 -20.52 50.16
CA ARG A 50 43.88 -19.85 49.36
C ARG A 50 43.24 -20.79 48.33
N LEU A 51 44.00 -21.76 47.81
CA LEU A 51 43.52 -22.82 46.93
C LEU A 51 42.49 -23.72 47.61
N ILE A 52 42.78 -24.12 48.85
CA ILE A 52 41.87 -24.94 49.68
C ILE A 52 40.61 -24.14 50.01
N GLU A 53 40.76 -22.89 50.42
CA GLU A 53 39.65 -21.98 50.72
C GLU A 53 38.73 -21.74 49.51
N GLU A 54 39.28 -21.51 48.31
CA GLU A 54 38.49 -21.35 47.07
C GLU A 54 37.74 -22.63 46.71
N LEU A 55 38.37 -23.81 46.81
CA LEU A 55 37.70 -25.08 46.55
C LEU A 55 36.59 -25.37 47.56
N GLU A 56 36.79 -25.06 48.85
CA GLU A 56 35.78 -25.20 49.90
C GLU A 56 34.60 -24.23 49.69
N ASN A 57 34.87 -22.97 49.39
CA ASN A 57 33.86 -21.95 49.08
C ASN A 57 33.00 -22.33 47.86
N ARG A 58 33.59 -23.05 46.90
CA ARG A 58 32.95 -23.56 45.68
C ARG A 58 32.37 -24.97 45.86
N ASN A 59 32.27 -25.47 47.11
CA ASN A 59 31.72 -26.78 47.49
C ASN A 59 32.37 -27.98 46.74
N SER A 60 33.66 -27.89 46.42
CA SER A 60 34.43 -28.94 45.75
C SER A 60 35.25 -29.77 46.74
N ARG A 61 35.49 -31.05 46.42
CA ARG A 61 36.29 -31.93 47.30
C ARG A 61 37.76 -31.57 47.22
N VAL A 62 38.33 -31.16 48.35
CA VAL A 62 39.78 -30.98 48.52
C VAL A 62 40.42 -32.37 48.61
N SER A 63 41.36 -32.66 47.70
CA SER A 63 42.06 -33.96 47.64
C SER A 63 43.23 -34.04 48.61
N GLY A 64 43.76 -32.89 49.04
CA GLY A 64 44.93 -32.77 49.92
C GLY A 64 46.27 -32.84 49.16
N PHE A 65 46.23 -33.02 47.84
CA PHE A 65 47.40 -32.98 46.95
C PHE A 65 47.32 -31.72 46.09
N ARG A 66 48.29 -30.82 46.28
CA ARG A 66 48.33 -29.50 45.60
C ARG A 66 48.12 -29.61 44.10
N ASP A 67 48.82 -30.53 43.43
CA ASP A 67 48.75 -30.65 41.97
C ASP A 67 47.35 -31.02 41.49
N GLN A 68 46.65 -31.87 42.25
CA GLN A 68 45.29 -32.31 41.92
C GLN A 68 44.25 -31.22 42.25
N ASP A 69 44.45 -30.49 43.34
CA ASP A 69 43.60 -29.38 43.77
C ASP A 69 43.75 -28.16 42.83
N VAL A 70 44.96 -27.88 42.34
CA VAL A 70 45.24 -26.87 41.30
C VAL A 70 44.53 -27.23 39.99
N VAL A 71 44.63 -28.47 39.54
CA VAL A 71 43.94 -28.92 38.30
C VAL A 71 42.43 -28.83 38.46
N THR A 72 41.90 -29.15 39.65
CA THR A 72 40.46 -29.08 39.91
C THR A 72 39.98 -27.63 39.95
N LEU A 73 40.70 -26.74 40.63
CA LEU A 73 40.35 -25.31 40.69
C LEU A 73 40.50 -24.63 39.33
N GLN A 74 41.56 -24.93 38.56
CA GLN A 74 41.75 -24.38 37.21
C GLN A 74 40.56 -24.70 36.30
N LYS A 75 40.07 -25.94 36.33
CA LYS A 75 38.90 -26.33 35.53
C LYS A 75 37.64 -25.54 35.89
N ILE A 76 37.45 -25.20 37.17
CA ILE A 76 36.31 -24.40 37.62
C ILE A 76 36.49 -22.94 37.16
N LEU A 77 37.69 -22.39 37.33
CA LEU A 77 38.03 -21.03 36.91
C LEU A 77 37.90 -20.84 35.39
N ASP A 78 38.36 -21.81 34.59
CA ASP A 78 38.22 -21.79 33.13
C ASP A 78 36.74 -21.83 32.72
N ALA A 79 35.93 -22.67 33.36
CA ALA A 79 34.50 -22.77 33.07
C ALA A 79 33.73 -21.48 33.42
N GLU A 80 34.06 -20.84 34.55
CA GLU A 80 33.46 -19.56 34.92
C GLU A 80 33.90 -18.41 34.00
N PHE A 81 35.18 -18.38 33.63
CA PHE A 81 35.71 -17.39 32.71
C PHE A 81 35.05 -17.49 31.33
N GLU A 82 34.83 -18.70 30.81
CA GLU A 82 34.10 -18.89 29.55
C GLU A 82 32.63 -18.42 29.65
N LEU A 83 31.93 -18.73 30.75
CA LEU A 83 30.56 -18.23 30.98
C LEU A 83 30.50 -16.69 31.07
N GLU A 84 31.47 -16.06 31.74
CA GLU A 84 31.57 -14.61 31.83
C GLU A 84 31.90 -13.98 30.47
N LYS A 85 32.83 -14.59 29.71
CA LYS A 85 33.18 -14.20 28.35
C LYS A 85 31.96 -14.26 27.43
N GLU A 86 31.21 -15.37 27.47
CA GLU A 86 29.96 -15.53 26.71
C GLU A 86 28.92 -14.47 27.10
N SER A 87 28.76 -14.18 28.39
CA SER A 87 27.87 -13.14 28.91
C SER A 87 28.25 -11.75 28.37
N ILE A 88 29.53 -11.38 28.43
CA ILE A 88 30.05 -10.10 27.93
C ILE A 88 29.83 -9.98 26.41
N ILE A 89 30.19 -11.02 25.65
CA ILE A 89 30.00 -11.06 24.19
C ILE A 89 28.52 -10.92 23.85
N LYS A 90 27.63 -11.64 24.55
CA LYS A 90 26.18 -11.56 24.35
C LYS A 90 25.66 -10.15 24.64
N HIS A 91 26.03 -9.55 25.77
CA HIS A 91 25.61 -8.20 26.13
C HIS A 91 26.09 -7.15 25.12
N GLN A 92 27.33 -7.29 24.62
CA GLN A 92 27.86 -6.41 23.59
C GLN A 92 27.14 -6.58 22.25
N ARG A 93 26.80 -7.81 21.87
CA ARG A 93 26.01 -8.11 20.66
C ARG A 93 24.64 -7.45 20.74
N GLU A 94 23.93 -7.61 21.86
CA GLU A 94 22.63 -6.98 22.10
C GLU A 94 22.72 -5.45 22.03
N LYS A 95 23.74 -4.85 22.66
CA LYS A 95 23.98 -3.41 22.62
C LYS A 95 24.26 -2.90 21.20
N ARG A 96 25.03 -3.65 20.39
CA ARG A 96 25.30 -3.32 18.98
C ARG A 96 24.04 -3.41 18.13
N GLU A 97 23.24 -4.46 18.32
CA GLU A 97 21.98 -4.63 17.61
C GLU A 97 20.99 -3.49 17.94
N GLN A 98 20.89 -3.12 19.22
CA GLN A 98 20.11 -1.96 19.65
C GLN A 98 20.62 -0.65 19.03
N ALA A 99 21.94 -0.43 19.03
CA ALA A 99 22.55 0.75 18.42
C ALA A 99 22.32 0.80 16.90
N ALA A 100 22.42 -0.33 16.19
CA ALA A 100 22.13 -0.43 14.77
C ALA A 100 20.64 -0.13 14.46
N LYS A 101 19.73 -0.70 15.25
CA LYS A 101 18.28 -0.39 15.18
C LYS A 101 18.02 1.11 15.39
N GLN A 102 18.61 1.72 16.41
CA GLN A 102 18.47 3.15 16.68
C GLN A 102 19.07 4.01 15.55
N ALA A 103 20.26 3.66 15.05
CA ALA A 103 20.88 4.36 13.93
C ALA A 103 20.04 4.28 12.65
N GLY A 104 19.45 3.11 12.36
CA GLY A 104 18.50 2.92 11.26
C GLY A 104 17.26 3.81 11.38
N LEU A 105 16.66 3.87 12.59
CA LEU A 105 15.54 4.76 12.87
C LEU A 105 15.91 6.25 12.72
N GLN A 106 17.09 6.64 13.20
CA GLN A 106 17.58 8.03 13.06
C GLN A 106 17.82 8.40 11.60
N ARG A 107 18.44 7.53 10.80
CA ARG A 107 18.62 7.74 9.35
C ARG A 107 17.27 7.91 8.64
N LYS A 108 16.30 7.05 8.94
CA LYS A 108 14.94 7.13 8.38
C LYS A 108 14.26 8.44 8.77
N ARG A 109 14.36 8.86 10.04
CA ARG A 109 13.82 10.14 10.52
C ARG A 109 14.44 11.33 9.79
N MET A 110 15.77 11.37 9.67
CA MET A 110 16.49 12.45 8.98
C MET A 110 16.08 12.55 7.50
N MET A 111 15.91 11.41 6.82
CA MET A 111 15.46 11.37 5.43
C MET A 111 14.04 11.93 5.27
N LEU A 112 13.11 11.55 6.15
CA LEU A 112 11.74 12.05 6.15
C LEU A 112 11.68 13.56 6.45
N GLU A 113 12.46 14.04 7.42
CA GLU A 113 12.55 15.48 7.74
C GLU A 113 13.11 16.28 6.55
N ARG A 114 14.09 15.73 5.83
CA ARG A 114 14.60 16.34 4.59
C ARG A 114 13.53 16.40 3.50
N GLN A 115 12.82 15.31 3.24
CA GLN A 115 11.74 15.26 2.24
C GLN A 115 10.61 16.24 2.59
N LEU A 116 10.24 16.35 3.87
CA LEU A 116 9.22 17.28 4.33
C LEU A 116 9.66 18.74 4.14
N ARG A 117 10.93 19.07 4.45
CA ARG A 117 11.48 20.41 4.23
C ARG A 117 11.46 20.79 2.76
N GLU A 118 11.84 19.86 1.89
CA GLU A 118 11.79 20.02 0.43
C GLU A 118 10.35 20.26 -0.04
N GLU A 119 9.39 19.47 0.44
CA GLU A 119 7.97 19.65 0.14
C GLU A 119 7.45 21.02 0.55
N ILE A 120 7.68 21.43 1.80
CA ILE A 120 7.25 22.75 2.29
C ILE A 120 7.87 23.87 1.46
N SER A 121 9.16 23.75 1.12
CA SER A 121 9.86 24.73 0.30
C SER A 121 9.28 24.83 -1.11
N GLU A 122 8.96 23.71 -1.77
CA GLU A 122 8.40 23.72 -3.13
C GLU A 122 6.94 24.17 -3.15
N ILE A 123 6.13 23.78 -2.15
CA ILE A 123 4.75 24.27 -2.01
C ILE A 123 4.74 25.78 -1.84
N GLY A 124 5.64 26.32 -1.01
CA GLY A 124 5.73 27.77 -0.79
C GLY A 124 6.13 28.59 -2.03
N LYS A 125 6.65 27.95 -3.09
CA LYS A 125 6.97 28.62 -4.36
C LYS A 125 5.77 28.80 -5.27
N ASP A 126 4.75 27.93 -5.19
CA ASP A 126 3.56 28.00 -6.04
C ASP A 126 2.28 28.07 -5.21
N GLN A 127 1.73 29.29 -5.11
CA GLN A 127 0.48 29.56 -4.38
C GLN A 127 -0.71 28.73 -4.89
N ARG A 128 -0.70 28.30 -6.16
CA ARG A 128 -1.76 27.46 -6.72
C ARG A 128 -1.77 26.08 -6.08
N ILE A 129 -0.58 25.51 -5.82
CA ILE A 129 -0.46 24.22 -5.13
C ILE A 129 -0.94 24.34 -3.69
N GLU A 130 -0.59 25.41 -2.99
CA GLU A 130 -1.07 25.66 -1.64
C GLU A 130 -2.62 25.76 -1.60
N PHE A 131 -3.21 26.46 -2.56
CA PHE A 131 -4.65 26.53 -2.72
C PHE A 131 -5.28 25.14 -2.94
N TRP A 132 -4.73 24.34 -3.85
CA TRP A 132 -5.20 22.97 -4.08
C TRP A 132 -5.07 22.08 -2.84
N LEU A 133 -3.96 22.15 -2.11
CA LEU A 133 -3.77 21.40 -0.87
C LEU A 133 -4.81 21.81 0.19
N ASN A 134 -5.17 23.08 0.26
CA ASN A 134 -6.21 23.56 1.16
C ASN A 134 -7.60 23.03 0.76
N LEU A 135 -7.95 23.04 -0.53
CA LEU A 135 -9.20 22.44 -1.02
C LEU A 135 -9.29 20.94 -0.73
N VAL A 136 -8.19 20.21 -0.96
CA VAL A 136 -8.09 18.77 -0.69
C VAL A 136 -8.33 18.48 0.80
N LYS A 137 -7.67 19.22 1.70
CA LYS A 137 -7.83 19.07 3.15
C LYS A 137 -9.25 19.38 3.63
N GLN A 138 -9.92 20.35 3.00
CA GLN A 138 -11.30 20.72 3.33
C GLN A 138 -12.36 19.83 2.66
N ASN A 139 -11.93 18.86 1.85
CA ASN A 139 -12.83 18.02 1.06
C ASN A 139 -13.80 18.82 0.17
N ALA A 140 -13.32 19.96 -0.33
CA ALA A 140 -14.08 20.93 -1.11
C ALA A 140 -13.56 21.04 -2.55
N THR A 141 -12.89 20.00 -3.05
CA THR A 141 -12.38 20.00 -4.42
C THR A 141 -13.54 19.85 -5.41
N PRO A 142 -13.44 20.41 -6.62
CA PRO A 142 -14.32 20.00 -7.71
C PRO A 142 -14.18 18.48 -7.96
N PRO A 143 -15.20 17.82 -8.55
CA PRO A 143 -15.15 16.39 -8.83
C PRO A 143 -14.12 16.02 -9.90
N THR A 144 -13.77 16.95 -10.79
CA THR A 144 -12.73 16.77 -11.80
C THR A 144 -11.73 17.91 -11.72
N ALA A 145 -10.45 17.57 -11.71
CA ALA A 145 -9.37 18.56 -11.67
C ALA A 145 -8.18 18.11 -12.52
N ARG A 146 -7.61 19.08 -13.26
CA ARG A 146 -6.27 19.00 -13.81
C ARG A 146 -5.36 19.88 -12.98
N ILE A 147 -4.28 19.33 -12.44
CA ILE A 147 -3.39 20.02 -11.52
C ILE A 147 -1.97 19.95 -12.07
N ASP A 148 -1.40 21.11 -12.36
CA ASP A 148 0.00 21.21 -12.78
C ASP A 148 0.89 21.11 -11.53
N VAL A 149 1.80 20.14 -11.51
CA VAL A 149 2.66 19.82 -10.37
C VAL A 149 4.07 19.48 -10.85
N ASN A 150 5.05 19.55 -9.97
CA ASN A 150 6.35 18.88 -10.13
C ASN A 150 6.39 17.59 -9.27
N SER A 151 7.43 16.77 -9.36
CA SER A 151 7.53 15.52 -8.58
C SER A 151 7.35 15.73 -7.06
N VAL A 152 7.92 16.79 -6.49
CA VAL A 152 7.87 17.07 -5.05
C VAL A 152 6.45 17.46 -4.62
N THR A 153 5.81 18.35 -5.36
CA THR A 153 4.44 18.81 -5.08
C THR A 153 3.41 17.72 -5.39
N ALA A 154 3.65 16.86 -6.39
CA ALA A 154 2.85 15.66 -6.65
C ALA A 154 2.90 14.70 -5.46
N ARG A 155 4.10 14.48 -4.89
CA ARG A 155 4.28 13.67 -3.67
C ARG A 155 3.51 14.26 -2.47
N ALA A 156 3.60 15.57 -2.25
CA ALA A 156 2.86 16.24 -1.18
C ALA A 156 1.34 16.18 -1.38
N LEU A 157 0.87 16.42 -2.62
CA LEU A 157 -0.53 16.32 -3.01
C LEU A 157 -1.05 14.90 -2.76
N ALA A 158 -0.33 13.88 -3.22
CA ALA A 158 -0.71 12.48 -3.03
C ALA A 158 -0.82 12.08 -1.55
N LYS A 159 0.07 12.59 -0.67
CA LYS A 159 -0.02 12.38 0.78
C LYS A 159 -1.27 13.02 1.39
N SER A 160 -1.68 14.19 0.90
CA SER A 160 -2.84 14.93 1.42
C SER A 160 -4.20 14.36 0.96
N MET A 161 -4.21 13.65 -0.17
CA MET A 161 -5.45 13.19 -0.81
C MET A 161 -5.99 11.85 -0.32
N TRP A 162 -5.33 11.18 0.64
CA TRP A 162 -5.74 9.84 1.10
C TRP A 162 -7.18 9.79 1.62
N THR A 163 -7.64 10.85 2.27
CA THR A 163 -8.99 10.96 2.86
C THR A 163 -9.93 11.84 2.06
N ASN A 164 -9.48 12.39 0.93
CA ASN A 164 -10.33 13.24 0.10
C ASN A 164 -11.37 12.37 -0.62
N THR A 165 -12.64 12.74 -0.48
CA THR A 165 -13.77 12.07 -1.11
C THR A 165 -14.47 12.91 -2.17
N SER A 166 -14.13 14.21 -2.27
CA SER A 166 -14.73 15.13 -3.22
C SER A 166 -14.17 14.98 -4.65
N LEU A 167 -12.88 14.67 -4.81
CA LEU A 167 -12.27 14.50 -6.14
C LEU A 167 -12.47 13.08 -6.67
N THR A 168 -13.07 12.96 -7.86
CA THR A 168 -13.33 11.67 -8.51
C THR A 168 -12.51 11.49 -9.79
N SER A 169 -12.02 12.57 -10.41
CA SER A 169 -11.19 12.53 -11.62
C SER A 169 -10.00 13.46 -11.48
N LEU A 170 -8.79 12.89 -11.55
CA LEU A 170 -7.53 13.60 -11.38
C LEU A 170 -6.65 13.47 -12.64
N ASP A 171 -6.29 14.60 -13.23
CA ASP A 171 -5.33 14.66 -14.33
C ASP A 171 -4.02 15.34 -13.87
N LEU A 172 -2.95 14.54 -13.88
CA LEU A 172 -1.58 14.94 -13.60
C LEU A 172 -0.66 14.72 -14.82
N SER A 173 -1.23 14.67 -16.03
CA SER A 173 -0.48 14.42 -17.26
C SER A 173 0.42 15.60 -17.61
N ARG A 174 1.59 15.35 -18.21
CA ARG A 174 2.57 16.37 -18.67
C ARG A 174 3.19 17.21 -17.54
N ASN A 175 3.50 16.58 -16.40
CA ASN A 175 4.04 17.23 -15.21
C ASN A 175 5.48 16.79 -14.86
N GLY A 176 6.10 15.93 -15.68
CA GLY A 176 7.45 15.42 -15.43
C GLY A 176 7.56 14.61 -14.14
N ILE A 177 6.49 13.95 -13.70
CA ILE A 177 6.45 13.15 -12.48
C ILE A 177 7.37 11.93 -12.64
N ASP A 178 8.34 11.81 -11.75
CA ASP A 178 9.30 10.69 -11.71
C ASP A 178 8.75 9.45 -10.99
N ASP A 179 9.54 8.37 -11.00
CA ASP A 179 9.19 7.10 -10.36
C ASP A 179 8.93 7.21 -8.85
N ALA A 180 9.65 8.08 -8.16
CA ALA A 180 9.50 8.27 -6.72
C ALA A 180 8.14 8.91 -6.41
N ALA A 181 7.80 10.00 -7.10
CA ALA A 181 6.51 10.67 -6.96
C ALA A 181 5.35 9.78 -7.47
N GLY A 182 5.53 9.06 -8.57
CA GLY A 182 4.58 8.08 -9.09
C GLY A 182 4.23 6.98 -8.08
N THR A 183 5.22 6.50 -7.32
CA THR A 183 5.00 5.54 -6.23
C THR A 183 4.09 6.10 -5.14
N TYR A 184 4.16 7.40 -4.83
CA TYR A 184 3.24 8.03 -3.89
C TYR A 184 1.82 8.16 -4.45
N VAL A 185 1.67 8.42 -5.75
CA VAL A 185 0.36 8.42 -6.41
C VAL A 185 -0.26 7.02 -6.42
N ALA A 186 0.53 5.98 -6.66
CA ALA A 186 0.06 4.60 -6.53
C ALA A 186 -0.41 4.28 -5.10
N ARG A 187 0.38 4.67 -4.09
CA ARG A 187 -0.01 4.50 -2.66
C ARG A 187 -1.27 5.29 -2.29
N LEU A 188 -1.47 6.47 -2.88
CA LEU A 188 -2.72 7.21 -2.76
C LEU A 188 -3.88 6.35 -3.25
N LEU A 189 -3.78 5.76 -4.44
CA LEU A 189 -4.83 4.89 -5.00
C LEU A 189 -5.10 3.66 -4.14
N LYS A 190 -4.10 3.10 -3.46
CA LYS A 190 -4.32 1.98 -2.54
C LYS A 190 -5.30 2.31 -1.41
N ARG A 191 -5.31 3.57 -0.93
CA ARG A 191 -6.10 4.01 0.23
C ARG A 191 -7.34 4.83 -0.14
N ASN A 192 -7.27 5.60 -1.22
CA ASN A 192 -8.35 6.46 -1.63
C ASN A 192 -9.50 5.64 -2.22
N THR A 193 -10.73 5.99 -1.82
CA THR A 193 -11.96 5.30 -2.22
C THR A 193 -12.91 6.17 -3.03
N ALA A 194 -12.44 7.32 -3.53
CA ALA A 194 -13.27 8.27 -4.29
C ALA A 194 -12.80 8.49 -5.73
N LEU A 195 -11.50 8.34 -5.99
CA LEU A 195 -10.94 8.48 -7.32
C LEU A 195 -11.41 7.35 -8.23
N VAL A 196 -12.07 7.73 -9.31
CA VAL A 196 -12.59 6.87 -10.37
C VAL A 196 -11.71 6.95 -11.60
N ASN A 197 -11.15 8.12 -11.90
CA ASN A 197 -10.31 8.36 -13.06
C ASN A 197 -8.97 9.00 -12.65
N VAL A 198 -7.85 8.43 -13.09
CA VAL A 198 -6.52 9.03 -12.93
C VAL A 198 -5.77 9.02 -14.25
N ALA A 199 -5.30 10.20 -14.66
CA ALA A 199 -4.46 10.37 -15.85
C ALA A 199 -3.06 10.86 -15.44
N LEU A 200 -2.04 10.12 -15.85
CA LEU A 200 -0.62 10.38 -15.60
C LEU A 200 0.18 10.33 -16.90
N GLY A 201 -0.46 10.66 -18.02
CA GLY A 201 0.14 10.56 -19.34
C GLY A 201 1.31 11.53 -19.54
N SER A 202 2.30 11.16 -20.36
CA SER A 202 3.46 12.01 -20.69
C SER A 202 4.22 12.50 -19.44
N ASN A 203 4.55 11.58 -18.53
CA ASN A 203 5.40 11.83 -17.37
C ASN A 203 6.71 11.02 -17.50
N GLN A 204 7.49 10.94 -16.43
CA GLN A 204 8.75 10.18 -16.38
C GLN A 204 8.60 8.95 -15.48
N LEU A 205 7.43 8.29 -15.55
CA LEU A 205 7.17 7.07 -14.83
C LEU A 205 7.93 5.90 -15.49
N GLY A 206 8.57 5.11 -14.65
CA GLY A 206 9.40 3.98 -14.99
C GLY A 206 8.87 2.67 -14.39
N VAL A 207 9.79 1.74 -14.20
CA VAL A 207 9.49 0.39 -13.73
C VAL A 207 8.97 0.38 -12.29
N PHE A 208 9.50 1.25 -11.42
CA PHE A 208 9.15 1.24 -10.00
C PHE A 208 7.74 1.83 -9.78
N ALA A 209 7.38 2.91 -10.46
CA ALA A 209 6.01 3.41 -10.40
C ALA A 209 5.04 2.40 -11.00
N CYS A 210 5.38 1.77 -12.14
CA CYS A 210 4.56 0.73 -12.75
C CYS A 210 4.28 -0.43 -11.77
N ARG A 211 5.33 -0.92 -11.09
CA ARG A 211 5.20 -1.95 -10.05
C ARG A 211 4.28 -1.49 -8.92
N ALA A 212 4.50 -0.28 -8.41
CA ALA A 212 3.69 0.29 -7.34
C ALA A 212 2.21 0.43 -7.73
N PHE A 213 1.91 0.80 -8.98
CA PHE A 213 0.53 0.84 -9.50
C PHE A 213 -0.09 -0.56 -9.53
N GLY A 214 0.62 -1.56 -10.06
CA GLY A 214 0.15 -2.95 -10.05
C GLY A 214 -0.19 -3.44 -8.64
N GLU A 215 0.73 -3.29 -7.70
CA GLU A 215 0.54 -3.71 -6.29
C GLU A 215 -0.60 -2.94 -5.59
N SER A 216 -0.71 -1.64 -5.83
CA SER A 216 -1.72 -0.78 -5.18
C SER A 216 -3.12 -1.04 -5.71
N LEU A 217 -3.24 -1.27 -7.02
CA LEU A 217 -4.52 -1.50 -7.67
C LEU A 217 -5.05 -2.92 -7.45
N CYS A 218 -4.23 -3.88 -6.99
CA CYS A 218 -4.73 -5.18 -6.54
C CYS A 218 -5.81 -5.09 -5.46
N SER A 219 -5.75 -4.06 -4.59
CA SER A 219 -6.70 -3.85 -3.49
C SER A 219 -7.63 -2.65 -3.69
N ASN A 220 -7.41 -1.82 -4.71
CA ASN A 220 -8.31 -0.69 -4.98
C ASN A 220 -9.59 -1.20 -5.66
N SER A 221 -10.74 -0.74 -5.18
CA SER A 221 -12.06 -1.16 -5.68
C SER A 221 -12.90 0.00 -6.25
N THR A 222 -12.26 1.12 -6.60
CA THR A 222 -12.96 2.37 -6.94
C THR A 222 -12.52 2.96 -8.27
N LEU A 223 -11.24 2.80 -8.62
CA LEU A 223 -10.67 3.28 -9.86
C LEU A 223 -11.19 2.47 -11.05
N LYS A 224 -11.75 3.17 -12.03
CA LYS A 224 -12.26 2.61 -13.29
C LYS A 224 -11.37 2.89 -14.48
N CYS A 225 -10.67 4.03 -14.46
CA CYS A 225 -9.85 4.50 -15.57
C CYS A 225 -8.46 4.90 -15.09
N LEU A 226 -7.43 4.28 -15.67
CA LEU A 226 -6.03 4.63 -15.46
C LEU A 226 -5.36 4.94 -16.81
N SER A 227 -4.75 6.10 -16.94
CA SER A 227 -3.86 6.41 -18.07
C SER A 227 -2.42 6.57 -17.62
N LEU A 228 -1.54 5.72 -18.16
CA LEU A 228 -0.09 5.77 -18.01
C LEU A 228 0.60 6.06 -19.35
N GLU A 229 -0.14 6.55 -20.34
CA GLU A 229 0.31 6.85 -21.69
C GLU A 229 1.66 7.58 -21.75
N SER A 230 2.52 7.30 -22.73
CA SER A 230 3.76 8.03 -22.97
C SER A 230 4.69 8.07 -21.75
N ASN A 231 4.80 6.96 -21.01
CA ASN A 231 5.77 6.76 -19.92
C ASN A 231 6.63 5.53 -20.21
N SER A 232 7.93 5.54 -19.91
CA SER A 232 8.81 4.39 -20.15
C SER A 232 8.68 3.33 -19.05
N LEU A 233 7.56 2.60 -19.03
CA LEU A 233 7.22 1.64 -17.97
C LEU A 233 8.13 0.40 -17.92
N THR A 234 8.92 0.17 -18.97
CA THR A 234 10.00 -0.82 -18.96
C THR A 234 11.34 -0.12 -19.20
N SER A 235 12.38 -0.58 -18.50
CA SER A 235 13.75 -0.13 -18.74
C SER A 235 14.33 -0.90 -19.94
N ASP A 236 13.79 -0.64 -21.12
CA ASP A 236 14.16 -1.29 -22.38
C ASP A 236 14.10 -2.83 -22.33
N GLY A 237 13.11 -3.38 -21.62
CA GLY A 237 12.91 -4.82 -21.47
C GLY A 237 13.82 -5.52 -20.46
N ALA A 238 14.83 -4.85 -19.86
CA ALA A 238 15.72 -5.48 -18.89
C ALA A 238 15.03 -5.81 -17.55
N ASN A 239 14.00 -5.04 -17.18
CA ASN A 239 13.25 -5.23 -15.94
C ASN A 239 11.75 -5.26 -16.22
N MET A 240 11.18 -6.45 -16.08
CA MET A 240 9.76 -6.74 -16.31
C MET A 240 8.91 -6.70 -15.04
N SER A 241 9.49 -6.42 -13.86
CA SER A 241 8.77 -6.45 -12.58
C SER A 241 7.57 -5.52 -12.52
N GLY A 242 7.67 -4.34 -13.16
CA GLY A 242 6.56 -3.39 -13.26
C GLY A 242 5.38 -3.95 -14.03
N ILE A 243 5.63 -4.49 -15.23
CA ILE A 243 4.58 -5.08 -16.08
C ILE A 243 4.02 -6.36 -15.47
N GLN A 244 4.84 -7.19 -14.84
CA GLN A 244 4.38 -8.38 -14.13
C GLN A 244 3.38 -8.01 -13.02
N ALA A 245 3.71 -7.03 -12.18
CA ALA A 245 2.79 -6.55 -11.14
C ALA A 245 1.50 -5.95 -11.75
N LEU A 246 1.61 -5.24 -12.87
CA LEU A 246 0.44 -4.70 -13.58
C LEU A 246 -0.47 -5.82 -14.13
N THR A 247 0.11 -6.90 -14.67
CA THR A 247 -0.64 -8.03 -15.21
C THR A 247 -1.20 -8.94 -14.13
N ASP A 248 -0.49 -9.12 -13.03
CA ASP A 248 -1.00 -9.81 -11.84
C ASP A 248 -2.23 -9.09 -11.28
N MET A 249 -2.20 -7.76 -11.30
CA MET A 249 -3.35 -6.95 -10.91
C MET A 249 -4.57 -7.18 -11.80
N PHE A 250 -4.42 -7.42 -13.11
CA PHE A 250 -5.56 -7.73 -13.98
C PHE A 250 -6.35 -8.96 -13.49
N SER A 251 -5.68 -9.96 -12.92
CA SER A 251 -6.35 -11.15 -12.38
C SER A 251 -7.12 -10.91 -11.07
N LYS A 252 -6.76 -9.85 -10.31
CA LYS A 252 -7.29 -9.57 -8.97
C LYS A 252 -8.28 -8.40 -8.95
N ASN A 253 -8.05 -7.40 -9.80
CA ASN A 253 -8.88 -6.20 -9.83
C ASN A 253 -10.13 -6.44 -10.69
N SER A 254 -11.29 -6.17 -10.11
CA SER A 254 -12.62 -6.32 -10.73
C SER A 254 -13.33 -5.00 -11.01
N THR A 255 -12.61 -3.88 -10.93
CA THR A 255 -13.19 -2.52 -10.93
C THR A 255 -12.64 -1.65 -12.05
N LEU A 256 -11.39 -1.90 -12.46
CA LEU A 256 -10.73 -1.24 -13.57
C LEU A 256 -11.35 -1.71 -14.88
N THR A 257 -11.77 -0.74 -15.69
CA THR A 257 -12.46 -0.95 -16.97
C THR A 257 -11.67 -0.41 -18.15
N SER A 258 -10.87 0.64 -17.93
CA SER A 258 -10.09 1.32 -18.95
C SER A 258 -8.66 1.52 -18.50
N VAL A 259 -7.71 1.03 -19.30
CA VAL A 259 -6.27 1.21 -19.08
C VAL A 259 -5.64 1.73 -20.36
N ASN A 260 -4.91 2.84 -20.28
CA ASN A 260 -4.16 3.38 -21.41
C ASN A 260 -2.66 3.21 -21.17
N LEU A 261 -2.04 2.35 -21.99
CA LEU A 261 -0.60 2.05 -22.03
C LEU A 261 -0.01 2.40 -23.41
N TRP A 262 -0.60 3.36 -24.13
CA TRP A 262 -0.08 3.83 -25.41
C TRP A 262 1.33 4.39 -25.24
N ARG A 263 2.25 3.98 -26.14
CA ARG A 263 3.63 4.46 -26.16
C ARG A 263 4.33 4.31 -24.79
N CYS A 264 4.25 3.13 -24.19
CA CYS A 264 4.81 2.85 -22.86
C CYS A 264 6.12 2.04 -22.87
N ALA A 265 6.82 2.01 -24.01
CA ALA A 265 8.03 1.21 -24.23
C ALA A 265 7.82 -0.28 -23.91
N LEU A 266 6.66 -0.85 -24.23
CA LEU A 266 6.37 -2.26 -23.96
C LEU A 266 6.96 -3.15 -25.06
N GLY A 267 7.78 -4.14 -24.70
CA GLY A 267 8.37 -5.10 -25.64
C GLY A 267 7.52 -6.35 -25.89
N ALA A 268 8.06 -7.31 -26.62
CA ALA A 268 7.38 -8.58 -26.94
C ALA A 268 7.02 -9.38 -25.68
N GLU A 269 7.92 -9.45 -24.70
CA GLU A 269 7.66 -10.12 -23.42
C GLU A 269 6.53 -9.47 -22.62
N ALA A 270 6.42 -8.13 -22.68
CA ALA A 270 5.30 -7.41 -22.08
C ALA A 270 3.97 -7.78 -22.76
N GLY A 271 3.98 -8.00 -24.08
CA GLY A 271 2.82 -8.51 -24.82
C GLY A 271 2.36 -9.88 -24.33
N VAL A 272 3.30 -10.81 -24.13
CA VAL A 272 2.99 -12.14 -23.57
C VAL A 272 2.37 -12.00 -22.17
N ALA A 273 2.96 -11.18 -21.29
CA ALA A 273 2.45 -10.96 -19.95
C ALA A 273 1.04 -10.34 -19.97
N LEU A 274 0.82 -9.32 -20.80
CA LEU A 274 -0.50 -8.68 -20.96
C LEU A 274 -1.54 -9.67 -21.48
N SER A 275 -1.21 -10.47 -22.48
CA SER A 275 -2.15 -11.46 -23.02
C SER A 275 -2.57 -12.48 -21.96
N ARG A 276 -1.63 -12.99 -21.15
CA ARG A 276 -1.91 -13.91 -20.04
C ARG A 276 -2.74 -13.26 -18.94
N GLY A 277 -2.41 -12.03 -18.54
CA GLY A 277 -3.19 -11.30 -17.53
C GLY A 277 -4.65 -11.13 -17.96
N MET A 278 -4.86 -10.79 -19.24
CA MET A 278 -6.18 -10.60 -19.84
C MET A 278 -7.01 -11.89 -19.95
N GLU A 279 -6.39 -13.08 -20.03
CA GLU A 279 -7.13 -14.37 -20.03
C GLU A 279 -7.97 -14.57 -18.77
N SER A 280 -7.51 -14.02 -17.63
CA SER A 280 -8.19 -14.12 -16.34
C SER A 280 -9.05 -12.90 -16.00
N ASN A 281 -8.86 -11.78 -16.70
CA ASN A 281 -9.58 -10.54 -16.44
C ASN A 281 -10.89 -10.49 -17.22
N HIS A 282 -11.95 -10.03 -16.54
CA HIS A 282 -13.29 -9.99 -17.10
C HIS A 282 -13.94 -8.60 -17.05
N THR A 283 -13.17 -7.57 -16.70
CA THR A 283 -13.71 -6.23 -16.37
C THR A 283 -13.13 -5.13 -17.24
N ILE A 284 -11.88 -5.28 -17.69
CA ILE A 284 -11.24 -4.36 -18.61
C ILE A 284 -11.89 -4.56 -19.98
N THR A 285 -12.53 -3.51 -20.47
CA THR A 285 -13.17 -3.44 -21.78
C THR A 285 -12.39 -2.55 -22.75
N PHE A 286 -11.52 -1.69 -22.22
CA PHE A 286 -10.64 -0.83 -23.01
C PHE A 286 -9.20 -0.94 -22.51
N LEU A 287 -8.30 -1.44 -23.37
CA LEU A 287 -6.86 -1.47 -23.12
C LEU A 287 -6.14 -0.98 -24.37
N GLU A 288 -5.56 0.22 -24.28
CA GLU A 288 -4.77 0.81 -25.36
C GLU A 288 -3.30 0.42 -25.20
N VAL A 289 -2.72 -0.21 -26.23
CA VAL A 289 -1.33 -0.71 -26.25
C VAL A 289 -0.60 -0.29 -27.53
N GLY A 290 -1.14 0.67 -28.30
CA GLY A 290 -0.53 1.19 -29.51
C GLY A 290 0.83 1.86 -29.26
N LEU A 291 1.62 1.99 -30.34
CA LEU A 291 3.00 2.49 -30.33
C LEU A 291 3.91 1.78 -29.30
N ASN A 292 3.76 0.46 -29.19
CA ASN A 292 4.63 -0.42 -28.44
C ASN A 292 5.20 -1.53 -29.35
N GLY A 293 6.18 -2.27 -28.85
CA GLY A 293 6.84 -3.39 -29.52
C GLY A 293 6.22 -4.76 -29.23
N LEU A 294 4.89 -4.84 -29.08
CA LEU A 294 4.19 -6.10 -28.84
C LEU A 294 4.13 -6.96 -30.12
N ALA A 295 4.28 -8.27 -29.98
CA ALA A 295 4.07 -9.20 -31.09
C ALA A 295 2.60 -9.20 -31.54
N MET A 296 2.36 -9.32 -32.85
CA MET A 296 1.00 -9.30 -33.44
C MET A 296 0.09 -10.41 -32.87
N ALA A 297 0.67 -11.57 -32.58
CA ALA A 297 -0.07 -12.68 -31.96
C ALA A 297 -0.64 -12.31 -30.58
N ASP A 298 0.14 -11.61 -29.76
CA ASP A 298 -0.30 -11.21 -28.42
C ASP A 298 -1.27 -10.02 -28.47
N GLN A 299 -1.07 -9.08 -29.40
CA GLN A 299 -2.06 -8.03 -29.66
C GLN A 299 -3.42 -8.61 -30.05
N HIS A 300 -3.43 -9.67 -30.88
CA HIS A 300 -4.66 -10.35 -31.26
C HIS A 300 -5.34 -11.03 -30.07
N LYS A 301 -4.59 -11.70 -29.19
CA LYS A 301 -5.14 -12.29 -27.95
C LYS A 301 -5.76 -11.22 -27.04
N VAL A 302 -5.05 -10.11 -26.83
CA VAL A 302 -5.55 -8.99 -26.03
C VAL A 302 -6.85 -8.44 -26.64
N LYS A 303 -6.88 -8.22 -27.95
CA LYS A 303 -8.09 -7.76 -28.66
C LYS A 303 -9.26 -8.72 -28.46
N THR A 304 -9.06 -10.03 -28.67
CA THR A 304 -10.11 -11.04 -28.48
C THR A 304 -10.62 -11.08 -27.03
N ALA A 305 -9.73 -10.94 -26.05
CA ALA A 305 -10.13 -10.85 -24.64
C ALA A 305 -11.00 -9.60 -24.36
N LEU A 306 -10.62 -8.44 -24.91
CA LEU A 306 -11.40 -7.20 -24.79
C LEU A 306 -12.78 -7.32 -25.43
N GLU A 307 -12.89 -7.91 -26.62
CA GLU A 307 -14.17 -8.15 -27.30
C GLU A 307 -15.11 -9.03 -26.46
N ASN A 308 -14.56 -10.10 -25.86
CA ASN A 308 -15.32 -10.96 -24.95
C ASN A 308 -15.78 -10.24 -23.68
N ASN A 309 -14.90 -9.42 -23.08
CA ASN A 309 -15.23 -8.63 -21.90
C ASN A 309 -16.29 -7.56 -22.21
N PHE A 310 -16.17 -6.89 -23.35
CA PHE A 310 -17.15 -5.91 -23.81
C PHE A 310 -18.53 -6.54 -24.02
N LYS A 311 -18.60 -7.70 -24.66
CA LYS A 311 -19.86 -8.45 -24.82
C LYS A 311 -20.50 -8.79 -23.48
N ARG A 312 -19.73 -9.33 -22.52
CA ARG A 312 -20.21 -9.63 -21.15
C ARG A 312 -20.71 -8.38 -20.44
N PHE A 313 -20.02 -7.26 -20.61
CA PHE A 313 -20.41 -5.97 -20.04
C PHE A 313 -21.74 -5.47 -20.63
N GLU A 314 -21.94 -5.56 -21.94
CA GLU A 314 -23.20 -5.20 -22.59
C GLU A 314 -24.37 -6.09 -22.14
N GLU A 315 -24.15 -7.40 -22.03
CA GLU A 315 -25.13 -8.35 -21.50
C GLU A 315 -25.52 -7.99 -20.06
N CYS A 316 -24.55 -7.73 -19.18
CA CYS A 316 -24.79 -7.32 -17.80
C CYS A 316 -25.53 -5.97 -17.72
N GLN A 317 -25.17 -4.99 -18.57
CA GLN A 317 -25.89 -3.72 -18.65
C GLN A 317 -27.33 -3.88 -19.16
N ALA A 318 -27.59 -4.81 -20.08
CA ALA A 318 -28.93 -5.08 -20.57
C ALA A 318 -29.83 -5.63 -19.46
N VAL A 319 -29.33 -6.60 -18.68
CA VAL A 319 -30.04 -7.13 -17.50
C VAL A 319 -30.34 -6.03 -16.50
N ARG A 320 -29.34 -5.21 -16.12
CA ARG A 320 -29.52 -4.11 -15.17
C ARG A 320 -30.55 -3.07 -15.64
N ARG A 321 -30.62 -2.79 -16.95
CA ARG A 321 -31.64 -1.91 -17.53
C ARG A 321 -33.04 -2.51 -17.42
N GLN A 322 -33.18 -3.82 -17.62
CA GLN A 322 -34.45 -4.52 -17.42
C GLN A 322 -34.89 -4.49 -15.96
N GLU A 323 -33.97 -4.77 -15.02
CA GLU A 323 -34.23 -4.71 -13.58
C GLU A 323 -34.70 -3.33 -13.13
N LEU A 324 -34.02 -2.26 -13.57
CA LEU A 324 -34.44 -0.88 -13.29
C LEU A 324 -35.83 -0.58 -13.85
N SER A 325 -36.12 -1.01 -15.08
CA SER A 325 -37.45 -0.83 -15.68
C SER A 325 -38.54 -1.57 -14.90
N ILE A 326 -38.25 -2.76 -14.38
CA ILE A 326 -39.18 -3.52 -13.53
C ILE A 326 -39.38 -2.79 -12.20
N ALA A 327 -38.31 -2.34 -11.56
CA ALA A 327 -38.37 -1.59 -10.30
C ALA A 327 -39.19 -0.29 -10.45
N ASP A 328 -39.01 0.45 -11.55
CA ASP A 328 -39.78 1.67 -11.84
C ASP A 328 -41.27 1.37 -12.01
N LYS A 329 -41.64 0.25 -12.65
CA LYS A 329 -43.03 -0.19 -12.79
C LYS A 329 -43.66 -0.55 -11.44
N ILE A 330 -42.95 -1.33 -10.62
CA ILE A 330 -43.39 -1.69 -9.26
C ILE A 330 -43.63 -0.43 -8.44
N LEU A 331 -42.68 0.52 -8.46
CA LEU A 331 -42.81 1.78 -7.73
C LEU A 331 -44.00 2.62 -8.23
N ALA A 332 -44.30 2.61 -9.53
CA ALA A 332 -45.45 3.30 -10.09
C ALA A 332 -46.78 2.65 -9.65
N GLU A 333 -46.87 1.32 -9.65
CA GLU A 333 -48.03 0.58 -9.16
C GLU A 333 -48.26 0.80 -7.66
N GLU A 334 -47.20 0.80 -6.85
CA GLU A 334 -47.29 1.10 -5.42
C GLU A 334 -47.82 2.52 -5.16
N LYS A 335 -47.34 3.52 -5.92
CA LYS A 335 -47.85 4.90 -5.82
C LYS A 335 -49.33 4.98 -6.21
N ALA A 336 -49.72 4.35 -7.31
CA ALA A 336 -51.11 4.33 -7.75
C ALA A 336 -52.03 3.65 -6.71
N MET A 337 -51.59 2.53 -6.14
CA MET A 337 -52.32 1.84 -5.08
C MET A 337 -52.46 2.71 -3.82
N GLN A 338 -51.41 3.42 -3.42
CA GLN A 338 -51.47 4.35 -2.29
C GLN A 338 -52.42 5.52 -2.55
N GLU A 339 -52.44 6.07 -3.76
CA GLU A 339 -53.38 7.12 -4.15
C GLU A 339 -54.83 6.62 -4.13
N GLN A 340 -55.08 5.42 -4.62
CA GLN A 340 -56.40 4.80 -4.57
C GLN A 340 -56.88 4.56 -3.13
N LEU A 341 -56.03 4.01 -2.26
CA LEU A 341 -56.33 3.84 -0.83
C LEU A 341 -56.62 5.17 -0.12
N ARG A 342 -55.90 6.25 -0.47
CA ARG A 342 -56.17 7.59 0.05
C ARG A 342 -57.52 8.11 -0.42
N ALA A 343 -57.85 7.96 -1.70
CA ALA A 343 -59.13 8.37 -2.26
C ALA A 343 -60.30 7.58 -1.64
N GLU A 344 -60.16 6.27 -1.44
CA GLU A 344 -61.18 5.44 -0.76
C GLU A 344 -61.39 5.86 0.69
N ARG A 345 -60.32 6.19 1.42
CA ARG A 345 -60.42 6.69 2.80
C ARG A 345 -61.16 8.02 2.84
N GLN A 346 -60.79 8.97 1.98
CA GLN A 346 -61.47 10.28 1.87
C GLN A 346 -62.95 10.11 1.51
N LEU A 347 -63.29 9.19 0.62
CA LEU A 347 -64.67 8.91 0.26
C LEU A 347 -65.46 8.31 1.44
N ARG A 348 -64.87 7.38 2.20
CA ARG A 348 -65.51 6.82 3.40
C ARG A 348 -65.75 7.88 4.47
N GLU A 349 -64.77 8.73 4.74
CA GLU A 349 -64.89 9.87 5.66
C GLU A 349 -66.03 10.79 5.21
N TRP A 350 -66.06 11.18 3.93
CA TRP A 350 -67.12 12.02 3.37
C TRP A 350 -68.52 11.37 3.48
N LEU A 351 -68.65 10.07 3.24
CA LEU A 351 -69.92 9.35 3.38
C LEU A 351 -70.41 9.31 4.84
N GLU A 352 -69.49 9.12 5.79
CA GLU A 352 -69.82 9.12 7.22
C GLU A 352 -70.28 10.52 7.66
N ASP A 353 -69.59 11.58 7.22
CA ASP A 353 -69.97 12.97 7.46
C ASP A 353 -71.36 13.28 6.91
N GLN A 354 -71.66 12.86 5.68
CA GLN A 354 -72.98 13.00 5.06
C GLN A 354 -74.08 12.28 5.84
N LYS A 355 -73.77 11.09 6.38
CA LYS A 355 -74.70 10.31 7.19
C LYS A 355 -74.99 11.02 8.52
N GLN A 356 -73.97 11.60 9.15
CA GLN A 356 -74.12 12.42 10.37
C GLN A 356 -74.96 13.67 10.10
N LEU A 357 -74.68 14.40 9.02
CA LEU A 357 -75.44 15.58 8.60
C LEU A 357 -76.93 15.28 8.44
N ARG A 358 -77.28 14.20 7.72
CA ARG A 358 -78.68 13.78 7.56
C ARG A 358 -79.33 13.32 8.86
N ALA A 359 -78.55 12.75 9.79
CA ALA A 359 -79.05 12.38 11.11
C ALA A 359 -79.35 13.62 11.96
N GLU A 360 -78.47 14.63 11.91
CA GLU A 360 -78.72 15.92 12.56
C GLU A 360 -79.92 16.66 11.98
N GLU A 361 -80.07 16.68 10.65
CA GLU A 361 -81.23 17.28 9.99
C GLU A 361 -82.54 16.62 10.41
N ARG A 362 -82.59 15.29 10.50
CA ARG A 362 -83.74 14.56 11.02
C ARG A 362 -84.04 14.91 12.48
N ARG A 363 -83.02 14.96 13.33
CA ARG A 363 -83.19 15.34 14.74
C ARG A 363 -83.73 16.77 14.88
N LYS A 364 -83.21 17.72 14.09
CA LYS A 364 -83.69 19.10 14.03
C LYS A 364 -85.12 19.23 13.50
N ALA A 365 -85.53 18.34 12.59
CA ALA A 365 -86.91 18.30 12.08
C ALA A 365 -87.89 17.75 13.13
N GLU A 366 -87.49 16.70 13.86
CA GLU A 366 -88.25 16.14 15.00
C GLU A 366 -88.36 17.13 16.17
N GLU A 367 -87.35 17.97 16.41
CA GLU A 367 -87.39 19.03 17.44
C GLU A 367 -88.31 20.21 17.07
N LYS A 368 -88.77 20.32 15.81
CA LYS A 368 -89.56 21.46 15.30
C LYS A 368 -91.02 21.13 14.95
N GLY A 369 -91.38 19.85 14.88
CA GLY A 369 -92.76 19.38 14.71
C GLY A 369 -93.36 18.99 16.04
#